data_AF-A0A920EHB7-F1
#
_entry.id   AF-A0A920EHB7-F1
#
_cell.length_a   1.000
_cell.length_b   1.000
_cell.length_c   1.000
_cell.angle_alpha   90.00
_cell.angle_beta   90.00
_cell.angle_gamma   90.00
#
_symmetry.space_group_name_H-M   'P 1'
#
loop_
_entity.id
_entity.type
_entity.pdbx_description
1 polymer ?
#
loop_
_entity_poly.entity_id
_entity_poly.type
_entity_poly.pdbx_seq_one_letter_code
_entity_poly.pdbx_strand_id
1 'polypeptide(L)'
;MIIAAILSMWMTNTSTTMMLLPIALSVISVILLQMNDLDDVSRINFQVSMLLGLAFAATIGGMSTLIGTPPNALFAAYMEETFQISISFLDWLILGVPLSMIMLFISWAVLTIIVYPSKVRESNKVRTHLNHEYVALGRASSSEKEWR
;
A
#
# COMPACT_ATOMS: atom_id res chain seq x y z
N MET A 1 3.12 -0.81 -0.82
CA MET A 1 2.23 -1.92 -0.40
C MET A 1 2.09 -1.99 1.12
N ILE A 2 3.15 -2.20 1.90
CA ILE A 2 3.08 -2.34 3.38
C ILE A 2 2.30 -1.21 4.07
N ILE A 3 2.63 0.05 3.77
CA ILE A 3 1.95 1.22 4.35
C ILE A 3 0.44 1.18 4.09
N ALA A 4 0.04 0.89 2.85
CA ALA A 4 -1.37 0.77 2.48
C ALA A 4 -2.06 -0.37 3.25
N ALA A 5 -1.41 -1.53 3.36
CA ALA A 5 -1.97 -2.66 4.08
C ALA A 5 -2.20 -2.33 5.57
N ILE A 6 -1.22 -1.73 6.24
CA ILE A 6 -1.33 -1.36 7.66
C ILE A 6 -2.44 -0.33 7.89
N LEU A 7 -2.49 0.72 7.07
CA LEU A 7 -3.54 1.74 7.20
C LEU A 7 -4.94 1.16 6.97
N SER A 8 -5.07 0.26 5.98
CA SER A 8 -6.34 -0.39 5.68
C SER A 8 -6.77 -1.42 6.72
N MET A 9 -5.91 -1.83 7.66
CA MET A 9 -6.35 -2.64 8.81
C MET A 9 -7.30 -1.86 9.74
N TRP A 10 -7.25 -0.53 9.71
CA TRP A 10 -7.96 0.36 10.63
C TRP A 10 -8.91 1.32 9.92
N MET A 11 -8.68 1.56 8.63
CA MET A 11 -9.47 2.44 7.78
C MET A 11 -10.10 1.67 6.63
N THR A 12 -11.16 2.21 6.04
CA THR A 12 -11.77 1.58 4.86
C THR A 12 -10.79 1.58 3.67
N ASN A 13 -10.83 0.52 2.86
CA ASN A 13 -9.98 0.36 1.67
C ASN A 13 -10.04 1.59 0.74
N THR A 14 -11.24 2.18 0.58
CA THR A 14 -11.46 3.37 -0.24
C THR A 14 -10.72 4.59 0.33
N SER A 15 -10.86 4.87 1.63
CA SER A 15 -10.18 5.99 2.28
C SER A 15 -8.65 5.84 2.22
N THR A 16 -8.15 4.64 2.50
CA THR A 16 -6.71 4.35 2.42
C THR A 16 -6.17 4.56 1.00
N THR A 17 -6.91 4.10 -0.01
CA THR A 17 -6.51 4.26 -1.42
C THR A 17 -6.49 5.73 -1.82
N MET A 18 -7.54 6.50 -1.49
CA MET A 18 -7.63 7.92 -1.81
C MET A 18 -6.51 8.74 -1.16
N MET A 19 -6.14 8.41 0.08
CA MET A 19 -5.07 9.10 0.80
C MET A 19 -3.69 8.83 0.18
N LEU A 20 -3.44 7.59 -0.25
CA LEU A 20 -2.13 7.19 -0.76
C LEU A 20 -1.97 7.35 -2.27
N LEU A 21 -3.06 7.51 -3.02
CA LEU A 21 -3.03 7.65 -4.48
C LEU A 21 -2.17 8.85 -4.94
N PRO A 22 -2.31 10.07 -4.38
CA PRO A 22 -1.47 11.20 -4.79
C PRO A 22 0.02 10.93 -4.54
N ILE A 23 0.34 10.25 -3.43
CA ILE A 23 1.71 9.88 -3.07
C ILE A 23 2.27 8.87 -4.09
N ALA A 24 1.48 7.84 -4.43
CA ALA A 24 1.87 6.86 -5.43
C ALA A 24 2.13 7.50 -6.80
N LEU A 25 1.24 8.41 -7.25
CA LEU A 25 1.40 9.15 -8.49
C LEU A 25 2.63 10.08 -8.48
N SER A 26 2.89 10.75 -7.36
CA SER A 26 4.10 11.57 -7.19
C SER A 26 5.38 10.75 -7.33
N VAL A 27 5.45 9.59 -6.64
CA VAL A 27 6.61 8.68 -6.73
C VAL A 27 6.80 8.16 -8.15
N ILE A 28 5.71 7.76 -8.81
CA ILE A 28 5.72 7.33 -10.21
C ILE A 28 6.31 8.42 -11.11
N SER A 29 5.79 9.64 -11.00
CA SER A 29 6.22 10.78 -11.83
C SER A 29 7.70 11.09 -11.65
N VAL A 30 8.17 11.22 -10.40
CA VAL A 30 9.57 11.54 -10.10
C VAL A 30 10.52 10.49 -10.66
N ILE A 31 10.21 9.20 -10.52
CA ILE A 31 11.07 8.13 -11.02
C ILE A 31 11.11 8.14 -12.56
N LEU A 32 9.96 8.24 -13.23
CA LEU A 32 9.88 8.17 -14.68
C LEU A 32 10.51 9.38 -15.38
N LEU A 33 10.44 10.57 -14.78
CA LEU A 33 11.07 11.79 -15.30
C LEU A 33 12.61 11.77 -15.18
N GLN A 34 13.15 11.04 -14.21
CA GLN A 34 14.60 10.99 -13.96
C GLN A 34 15.30 9.83 -14.70
N MET A 35 14.53 8.89 -15.24
CA MET A 35 15.05 7.71 -15.94
C MET A 35 14.69 7.78 -17.43
N ASN A 36 15.53 8.41 -18.24
CA ASN A 36 15.29 8.59 -19.68
C ASN A 36 15.62 7.33 -20.52
N ASP A 37 16.36 6.38 -19.94
CA ASP A 37 16.85 5.16 -20.57
C ASP A 37 15.90 3.96 -20.42
N LEU A 38 14.76 4.12 -19.74
CA LEU A 38 13.74 3.08 -19.61
C LEU A 38 12.93 2.91 -20.90
N ASP A 39 12.80 1.66 -21.34
CA ASP A 39 11.89 1.27 -22.40
C ASP A 39 10.41 1.48 -22.00
N ASP A 40 9.56 1.75 -22.99
CA ASP A 40 8.14 2.09 -22.76
C ASP A 40 7.38 0.99 -22.01
N VAL A 41 7.72 -0.27 -22.27
CA VAL A 41 7.13 -1.42 -21.57
C VAL A 41 7.47 -1.38 -20.07
N SER A 42 8.73 -1.13 -19.72
CA SER A 42 9.18 -1.01 -18.33
C SER A 42 8.55 0.19 -17.63
N ARG A 43 8.33 1.31 -18.35
CA ARG A 43 7.61 2.47 -17.80
C ARG A 43 6.16 2.13 -17.48
N ILE A 44 5.45 1.44 -18.38
CA ILE A 44 4.06 1.02 -18.17
C ILE A 44 3.98 0.00 -17.03
N ASN A 45 4.85 -1.02 -17.04
CA ASN A 45 4.89 -2.04 -16.00
C ASN A 45 5.11 -1.44 -14.61
N PHE A 46 6.00 -0.45 -14.48
CA PHE A 46 6.22 0.24 -13.22
C PHE A 46 4.98 1.01 -12.73
N GLN A 47 4.31 1.76 -13.62
CA GLN A 47 3.09 2.49 -13.28
C GLN A 47 1.97 1.55 -12.83
N VAL A 48 1.72 0.51 -13.64
CA VAL A 48 0.65 -0.46 -13.39
C VAL A 48 0.91 -1.24 -12.11
N SER A 49 2.13 -1.74 -11.88
CA SER A 49 2.49 -2.46 -10.66
C SER A 49 2.37 -1.59 -9.41
N MET A 50 2.73 -0.30 -9.47
CA MET A 50 2.57 0.63 -8.35
C MET A 50 1.10 0.88 -8.00
N LEU A 51 0.25 1.16 -9.00
CA LEU A 51 -1.17 1.45 -8.79
C LEU A 51 -1.95 0.20 -8.39
N LEU A 52 -1.72 -0.94 -9.05
CA LEU A 52 -2.32 -2.22 -8.66
C LEU A 52 -1.81 -2.68 -7.31
N GLY A 53 -0.52 -2.52 -7.03
CA GLY A 53 0.07 -2.82 -5.73
C GLY A 53 -0.59 -2.02 -4.60
N LEU A 54 -0.90 -0.74 -4.83
CA LEU A 54 -1.68 0.06 -3.88
C LEU A 54 -3.09 -0.52 -3.66
N ALA A 55 -3.83 -0.78 -4.74
CA ALA A 55 -5.20 -1.30 -4.66
C ALA A 55 -5.29 -2.68 -3.97
N PHE A 56 -4.39 -3.60 -4.33
CA PHE A 56 -4.32 -4.92 -3.71
C PHE A 56 -3.89 -4.83 -2.26
N ALA A 57 -2.90 -4.00 -1.94
CA ALA A 57 -2.45 -3.85 -0.55
C ALA A 57 -3.55 -3.27 0.35
N ALA A 58 -4.31 -2.28 -0.12
CA ALA A 58 -5.46 -1.76 0.64
C ALA A 58 -6.49 -2.87 0.89
N THR A 59 -6.85 -3.62 -0.16
CA THR A 59 -7.80 -4.74 -0.04
C THR A 59 -7.33 -5.83 0.93
N ILE A 60 -6.08 -6.27 0.80
CA ILE A 60 -5.46 -7.29 1.66
C ILE A 60 -5.36 -6.78 3.11
N GLY A 61 -4.99 -5.52 3.29
CA GLY A 61 -4.94 -4.86 4.60
C GLY A 61 -6.29 -4.93 5.32
N GLY A 62 -7.38 -4.56 4.64
CA GLY A 62 -8.73 -4.58 5.22
C GLY A 62 -9.24 -5.97 5.62
N MET A 63 -8.70 -7.04 5.04
CA MET A 63 -9.03 -8.42 5.46
C MET A 63 -8.33 -8.85 6.75
N SER A 64 -7.27 -8.15 7.16
CA SER A 64 -6.38 -8.57 8.26
C SER A 64 -7.02 -8.51 9.63
N THR A 65 -8.04 -7.66 9.82
CA THR A 65 -8.69 -7.41 11.11
C THR A 65 -10.21 -7.47 10.97
N LEU A 66 -10.90 -7.70 12.08
CA LEU A 66 -12.37 -7.68 12.12
C LEU A 66 -12.96 -6.30 11.75
N ILE A 67 -12.20 -5.24 11.99
CA ILE A 67 -12.61 -3.84 11.82
C ILE A 67 -12.47 -3.39 10.36
N GLY A 68 -11.47 -3.92 9.64
CA GLY A 68 -11.04 -3.38 8.34
C GLY A 68 -12.14 -3.37 7.27
N THR A 69 -13.05 -4.35 7.26
CA THR A 69 -14.17 -4.36 6.30
C THR A 69 -15.48 -4.92 6.89
N PRO A 70 -16.66 -4.44 6.42
CA PRO A 70 -17.96 -4.95 6.88
C PRO A 70 -18.17 -6.47 6.75
N PRO A 71 -17.70 -7.15 5.68
CA PRO A 71 -17.83 -8.60 5.56
C PRO A 71 -17.20 -9.39 6.72
N ASN A 72 -16.08 -8.92 7.29
CA ASN A 72 -15.41 -9.61 8.40
C ASN A 72 -16.28 -9.57 9.67
N ALA A 73 -16.83 -8.40 9.99
CA ALA A 73 -17.73 -8.23 11.12
C ALA A 73 -19.05 -9.01 10.91
N LEU A 74 -19.58 -9.00 9.68
CA LEU A 74 -20.78 -9.77 9.33
C LEU A 74 -20.55 -11.27 9.49
N PHE A 75 -19.38 -11.78 9.08
CA PHE A 75 -19.02 -13.18 9.27
C PHE A 75 -18.95 -13.56 10.76
N ALA A 76 -18.31 -12.72 11.59
CA ALA A 76 -18.24 -12.97 13.03
C ALA A 76 -19.64 -13.01 13.67
N ALA A 77 -20.51 -12.06 13.33
CA ALA A 77 -21.89 -12.03 13.80
C ALA A 77 -22.69 -13.26 13.34
N TYR A 78 -22.52 -13.69 12.09
CA TYR A 78 -23.18 -14.87 11.55
C TYR A 78 -22.76 -16.17 12.26
N MET A 79 -21.46 -16.30 12.57
CA MET A 79 -20.93 -17.44 13.31
C MET A 79 -21.48 -17.53 14.74
N GLU A 80 -21.68 -16.38 15.38
CA GLU A 80 -22.30 -16.28 16.69
C GLU A 80 -23.79 -16.65 16.63
N GLU A 81 -24.55 -16.08 15.70
CA GLU A 81 -26.00 -16.30 15.59
C GLU A 81 -26.35 -17.75 15.21
N THR A 82 -25.63 -18.31 14.22
CA THR A 82 -25.98 -19.62 13.63
C THR A 82 -25.34 -20.79 14.36
N PHE A 83 -24.07 -20.64 14.75
CA PHE A 83 -23.26 -21.74 15.28
C PHE A 83 -22.92 -21.58 16.76
N GLN A 84 -23.33 -20.47 17.40
CA GLN A 84 -22.97 -20.15 18.80
C GLN A 84 -21.45 -20.09 19.01
N ILE A 85 -20.70 -19.69 17.96
CA ILE A 85 -19.25 -19.52 18.00
C ILE A 85 -18.94 -18.03 18.04
N SER A 86 -18.49 -17.54 19.20
CA SER A 86 -18.02 -16.17 19.36
C SER A 86 -16.59 -16.04 18.86
N ILE A 87 -16.37 -15.22 17.82
CA ILE A 87 -15.03 -14.90 17.32
C ILE A 87 -14.58 -13.57 17.91
N SER A 88 -13.58 -13.60 18.80
CA SER A 88 -13.05 -12.36 19.35
C SER A 88 -12.15 -11.64 18.34
N PHE A 89 -11.88 -10.36 18.60
CA PHE A 89 -10.91 -9.59 17.82
C PHE A 89 -9.52 -10.25 17.79
N LEU A 90 -9.08 -10.83 18.91
CA LEU A 90 -7.77 -11.47 19.00
C LEU A 90 -7.72 -12.77 18.20
N ASP A 91 -8.79 -13.57 18.23
CA ASP A 91 -8.88 -14.82 17.45
C ASP A 91 -8.74 -14.54 15.96
N TRP A 92 -9.43 -13.49 15.48
CA TRP A 92 -9.30 -13.06 14.10
C TRP A 92 -7.90 -12.56 13.80
N LEU A 93 -7.30 -11.77 14.67
CA LEU A 93 -5.99 -11.16 14.43
C LEU A 93 -4.88 -12.21 14.29
N ILE A 94 -4.94 -13.29 15.09
CA ILE A 94 -4.00 -14.42 15.03
C ILE A 94 -4.06 -15.15 13.68
N LEU A 95 -5.22 -15.18 13.02
CA LEU A 95 -5.38 -15.81 11.71
C LEU A 95 -5.17 -14.81 10.56
N GLY A 96 -5.83 -13.66 10.65
CA GLY A 96 -5.94 -12.66 9.59
C GLY A 96 -4.64 -11.95 9.28
N VAL A 97 -3.84 -11.59 10.30
CA VAL A 97 -2.56 -10.89 10.08
C VAL A 97 -1.51 -11.79 9.43
N PRO A 98 -1.26 -13.04 9.88
CA PRO A 98 -0.33 -13.92 9.17
C PRO A 98 -0.77 -14.24 7.75
N LEU A 99 -2.07 -14.49 7.54
CA LEU A 99 -2.62 -14.73 6.20
C LEU A 99 -2.42 -13.53 5.28
N SER A 100 -2.76 -12.33 5.74
CA SER A 100 -2.63 -11.12 4.94
C SER A 100 -1.17 -10.78 4.63
N MET A 101 -0.25 -11.06 5.57
CA MET A 101 1.19 -10.91 5.34
C MET A 101 1.69 -11.80 4.19
N ILE A 102 1.26 -13.07 4.18
CA ILE A 102 1.59 -14.02 3.11
C ILE A 102 0.98 -13.55 1.78
N MET A 103 -0.30 -13.17 1.78
CA MET A 103 -0.97 -12.65 0.59
C MET A 103 -0.31 -11.38 0.05
N LEU A 104 0.12 -10.48 0.93
CA LEU A 104 0.79 -9.24 0.55
C LEU A 104 2.14 -9.52 -0.11
N PHE A 105 2.91 -10.46 0.44
CA PHE A 105 4.18 -10.89 -0.14
C PHE A 105 3.98 -11.55 -1.51
N ILE A 106 3.01 -12.47 -1.63
CA ILE A 106 2.68 -13.11 -2.90
C ILE A 106 2.22 -12.08 -3.92
N SER A 107 1.32 -11.17 -3.56
CA SER A 107 0.82 -10.12 -4.43
C SER A 107 1.96 -9.23 -4.93
N TRP A 108 2.86 -8.82 -4.04
CA TRP A 108 4.05 -8.06 -4.41
C TRP A 108 4.94 -8.82 -5.40
N ALA A 109 5.25 -10.09 -5.12
CA ALA A 109 6.11 -10.90 -5.98
C ALA A 109 5.47 -11.14 -7.35
N VAL A 110 4.18 -11.48 -7.40
CA VAL A 110 3.43 -11.68 -8.64
C VAL A 110 3.44 -10.41 -9.49
N LEU A 111 3.13 -9.26 -8.90
CA LEU A 111 3.07 -8.00 -9.64
C LEU A 111 4.45 -7.56 -10.14
N THR A 112 5.47 -7.61 -9.29
CA THR A 112 6.78 -7.00 -9.58
C THR A 112 7.76 -7.92 -10.30
N ILE A 113 7.60 -9.25 -10.17
CA ILE A 113 8.56 -10.23 -10.72
C ILE A 113 7.95 -10.97 -11.91
N ILE A 114 6.66 -11.32 -11.85
CA ILE A 114 6.04 -12.22 -12.84
C ILE A 114 5.27 -11.43 -13.90
N VAL A 115 4.28 -10.62 -13.48
CA VAL A 115 3.31 -10.01 -14.41
C VAL A 115 3.82 -8.70 -15.00
N TYR A 116 4.39 -7.83 -14.16
CA TYR A 116 4.86 -6.49 -14.57
C TYR A 116 6.31 -6.26 -14.15
N PRO A 117 7.26 -7.10 -14.61
CA PRO A 117 8.67 -6.86 -14.33
C PRO A 117 9.08 -5.49 -14.90
N SER A 118 9.68 -4.66 -14.05
CA SER A 118 10.19 -3.35 -14.44
C SER A 118 11.71 -3.33 -14.28
N LYS A 119 12.40 -2.71 -15.24
CA LYS A 119 13.86 -2.52 -15.18
C LYS A 119 14.25 -1.24 -14.43
N VAL A 120 13.36 -0.72 -13.60
CA VAL A 120 13.65 0.42 -12.72
C VAL A 120 14.76 0.00 -11.77
N ARG A 121 15.87 0.72 -11.82
CA ARG A 121 17.06 0.49 -11.00
C ARG A 121 17.32 1.71 -10.15
N GLU A 122 17.97 1.49 -9.02
CA GLU A 122 18.51 2.59 -8.22
C GLU A 122 19.44 3.44 -9.11
N SER A 123 19.14 4.73 -9.18
CA SER A 123 19.91 5.69 -9.95
C SER A 123 20.41 6.77 -9.02
N ASN A 124 21.72 7.01 -9.04
CA ASN A 124 22.33 8.12 -8.32
C ASN A 124 21.70 9.47 -8.72
N LYS A 125 21.15 9.59 -9.93
CA LYS A 125 20.41 10.79 -10.37
C LYS A 125 19.12 10.98 -9.56
N VAL A 126 18.32 9.92 -9.40
CA VAL A 126 17.09 9.94 -8.58
C VAL A 126 17.43 10.30 -7.14
N ARG A 127 18.45 9.66 -6.55
CA ARG A 127 18.85 9.92 -5.17
C ARG A 127 19.34 11.36 -4.96
N THR A 128 20.13 11.89 -5.90
CA THR A 128 20.63 13.27 -5.84
C THR A 128 19.48 14.28 -6.02
N HIS A 129 18.55 14.02 -6.93
CA HIS A 129 17.37 14.85 -7.13
C HIS A 129 16.47 14.87 -5.88
N LEU A 130 16.20 13.71 -5.27
CA LEU A 130 15.43 13.63 -4.02
C LEU A 130 16.10 14.37 -2.86
N ASN A 131 17.43 14.27 -2.74
CA ASN A 131 18.16 15.04 -1.73
C ASN A 131 18.08 16.55 -1.99
N HIS A 132 18.14 16.98 -3.25
CA HIS A 132 17.98 18.38 -3.61
C HIS A 132 16.58 18.90 -3.24
N GLU A 133 15.52 18.17 -3.60
CA GLU A 133 14.14 18.50 -3.21
C GLU A 133 13.97 18.52 -1.69
N TYR A 134 14.53 17.53 -0.98
CA TYR A 134 14.49 17.49 0.49
C TYR A 134 15.17 18.69 1.15
N VAL A 135 16.32 19.12 0.61
CA VAL A 135 17.02 20.32 1.09
C VAL A 135 16.24 21.59 0.72
N ALA A 136 15.63 21.63 -0.46
CA ALA A 136 14.83 22.76 -0.94
C ALA A 136 13.54 22.98 -0.14
N LEU A 137 12.96 21.93 0.46
CA LEU A 137 11.84 22.06 1.40
C LEU A 137 12.19 22.92 2.62
N GLY A 138 13.48 23.07 2.94
CA GLY A 138 13.95 23.94 4.02
C GLY A 138 13.51 23.46 5.41
N ARG A 139 13.47 24.38 6.38
CA ARG A 139 12.96 24.06 7.73
C ARG A 139 11.44 24.06 7.69
N ALA A 140 10.84 23.06 8.33
CA ALA A 140 9.38 22.99 8.52
C ALA A 140 8.83 24.35 8.96
N SER A 141 7.88 24.85 8.18
CA SER A 141 7.18 26.10 8.42
C SER A 141 6.45 26.07 9.76
N SER A 142 6.15 27.25 10.32
CA SER A 142 5.42 27.32 11.60
C SER A 142 4.05 26.62 11.52
N SER A 143 3.38 26.72 10.38
CA SER A 143 2.13 26.00 10.08
C SER A 143 2.29 24.48 10.00
N GLU A 144 3.41 23.98 9.49
CA GLU A 144 3.70 22.53 9.47
C GLU A 144 4.09 22.01 10.87
N LYS A 145 4.67 22.86 11.71
CA LYS A 145 5.02 22.51 13.10
C LYS A 145 3.81 22.44 14.01
N GLU A 146 2.78 23.24 13.74
CA GLU A 146 1.54 23.28 14.52
C GLU A 146 0.65 22.03 14.29
N TRP A 147 0.90 21.28 13.21
CA TRP A 147 0.20 20.04 12.83
C TRP A 147 0.95 18.73 13.19
N ARG A 148 2.12 18.81 13.86
CA ARG A 148 2.83 17.65 14.41
C ARG A 148 2.47 17.42 15.86
#